data_AF-A0A949QYI6-F1
#
_entry.id   AF-A0A949QYI6-F1
#
_cell.length_a   1.000
_cell.length_b   1.000
_cell.length_c   1.000
_cell.angle_alpha   90.00
_cell.angle_beta   90.00
_cell.angle_gamma   90.00
#
_symmetry.space_group_name_H-M   'P 1'
#
loop_
_entity.id
_entity.type
_entity.pdbx_description
1 polymer ?
#
loop_
_entity_poly.entity_id
_entity_poly.type
_entity_poly.pdbx_seq_one_letter_code
_entity_poly.pdbx_strand_id
1 'polypeptide(L)'
;MKNTLKNPLFKFLLICAVIFACYKLLALTFVWSFCGVRELSGMETDIFFTLCPQDAQQRYEEHLFWEECINQDKQVPPNTEIIISACTDPEVRGVPGGELLYVYENKTGDVYLLDLRTGEKRLLPSDFGGTFLTSELVWIHGSAVGPNNINYRPHYVLDLIDGQKYELIDFDWEAVTGYLDNGELNPIFIKYLTEAEQIFIHPTRNRLIILAPNFRQKNGESIIISLSDFSLMSSEISDTEVVINLLRNLQVDYKIIDFSLKYAGMPSPTGKYIARNDGIYYAGTDTPLLLEYLGASAYDMNSFNGWYYDERSIVFTLGKYSYKIISIPGLVEYIYIPRPVLKLNLPVP
;
A
#
# COMPACT_ATOMS: atom_id res chain seq x y z
N MET A 1 1.63 15.87 74.63
CA MET A 1 1.18 14.93 73.58
C MET A 1 1.05 13.54 74.19
N LYS A 2 -0.18 13.09 74.50
CA LYS A 2 -0.46 11.78 75.10
C LYS A 2 -0.29 10.69 74.04
N ASN A 3 0.52 9.67 74.35
CA ASN A 3 0.76 8.39 73.67
C ASN A 3 -0.32 7.97 72.62
N THR A 4 -0.26 8.55 71.42
CA THR A 4 -1.08 8.14 70.26
C THR A 4 -0.77 6.70 69.83
N LEU A 5 0.42 6.18 70.15
CA LEU A 5 0.81 4.79 69.91
C LEU A 5 0.14 3.74 70.82
N LYS A 6 -0.52 4.12 71.92
CA LYS A 6 -1.26 3.17 72.77
C LYS A 6 -2.74 3.03 72.37
N ASN A 7 -3.23 3.83 71.44
CA ASN A 7 -4.61 3.73 70.97
C ASN A 7 -4.76 2.48 70.08
N PRO A 8 -5.58 1.48 70.47
CA PRO A 8 -5.77 0.26 69.69
C PRO A 8 -6.29 0.55 68.28
N LEU A 9 -7.05 1.63 68.09
CA LEU A 9 -7.54 2.06 66.78
C LEU A 9 -6.39 2.51 65.86
N PHE A 10 -5.38 3.18 66.40
CA PHE A 10 -4.21 3.62 65.64
C PHE A 10 -3.32 2.43 65.23
N LYS A 11 -3.14 1.45 66.12
CA LYS A 11 -2.43 0.20 65.78
C LYS A 11 -3.16 -0.60 64.70
N PHE A 12 -4.49 -0.68 64.78
CA PHE A 12 -5.30 -1.36 63.77
C PHE A 12 -5.17 -0.68 62.40
N LEU A 13 -5.29 0.65 62.34
CA LEU A 13 -5.10 1.42 61.10
C LEU A 13 -3.70 1.26 60.50
N LEU A 14 -2.66 1.24 61.34
CA LEU A 14 -1.29 1.00 60.91
C LEU A 14 -1.11 -0.41 60.30
N ILE A 15 -1.70 -1.44 60.93
CA ILE A 15 -1.68 -2.81 60.42
C ILE A 15 -2.41 -2.89 59.08
N CYS A 16 -3.59 -2.27 58.94
CA CYS A 16 -4.31 -2.22 57.67
C CYS A 16 -3.51 -1.50 56.57
N ALA A 17 -2.82 -0.40 56.89
CA ALA A 17 -1.99 0.32 55.94
C ALA A 17 -0.78 -0.51 55.47
N VAL A 18 -0.13 -1.24 56.39
CA VAL A 18 0.98 -2.15 56.06
C VAL A 18 0.50 -3.31 55.19
N ILE A 19 -0.64 -3.93 55.53
CA ILE A 19 -1.23 -5.01 54.73
C ILE A 19 -1.57 -4.50 53.32
N PHE A 20 -2.16 -3.31 53.21
CA PHE A 20 -2.50 -2.72 51.91
C PHE A 20 -1.25 -2.38 51.08
N ALA A 21 -0.20 -1.86 51.71
CA ALA A 21 1.07 -1.60 51.05
C ALA A 21 1.76 -2.89 50.59
N CYS A 22 1.80 -3.92 51.43
CA CYS A 22 2.33 -5.24 51.07
C CYS A 22 1.51 -5.89 49.95
N TYR A 23 0.18 -5.80 49.98
CA TYR A 23 -0.70 -6.29 48.92
C TYR A 23 -0.44 -5.56 47.60
N LYS A 24 -0.32 -4.22 47.64
CA LYS A 24 0.06 -3.44 46.44
C LYS A 24 1.42 -3.81 45.90
N LEU A 25 2.42 -4.02 46.76
CA LEU A 25 3.76 -4.43 46.36
C LEU A 25 3.77 -5.84 45.76
N LEU A 26 3.04 -6.79 46.36
CA LEU A 26 2.85 -8.15 45.84
C LEU A 26 2.11 -8.14 44.50
N ALA A 27 1.07 -7.33 44.37
CA ALA A 27 0.35 -7.18 43.11
C ALA A 27 1.26 -6.55 42.04
N LEU A 28 2.06 -5.54 42.39
CA LEU A 28 3.02 -4.91 41.48
C LEU A 28 4.12 -5.87 41.04
N THR A 29 4.69 -6.67 41.95
CA THR A 29 5.72 -7.66 41.60
C THR A 29 5.14 -8.83 40.81
N PHE A 30 3.92 -9.26 41.13
CA PHE A 30 3.20 -10.28 40.37
C PHE A 30 2.90 -9.78 38.95
N VAL A 31 2.35 -8.56 38.80
CA VAL A 31 2.11 -7.93 37.49
C VAL A 31 3.42 -7.73 36.73
N TRP A 32 4.52 -7.33 37.37
CA TRP A 32 5.82 -7.21 36.68
C TRP A 32 6.39 -8.55 36.23
N SER A 33 6.24 -9.60 37.05
CA SER A 33 6.76 -10.94 36.72
C SER A 33 5.91 -11.63 35.65
N PHE A 34 4.60 -11.36 35.63
CA PHE A 34 3.66 -11.98 34.71
C PHE A 34 3.48 -11.18 33.41
N CYS A 35 3.46 -9.84 33.50
CA CYS A 35 3.30 -8.92 32.37
C CYS A 35 4.63 -8.42 31.78
N GLY A 36 5.74 -9.08 32.13
CA GLY A 36 7.04 -8.86 31.50
C GLY A 36 7.14 -9.53 30.13
N VAL A 37 7.97 -8.98 29.24
CA VAL A 37 8.22 -9.54 27.91
C VAL A 37 9.06 -10.82 28.04
N ARG A 38 8.47 -11.97 27.72
CA ARG A 38 9.12 -13.29 27.67
C ARG A 38 8.35 -14.22 26.72
N GLU A 39 8.94 -15.34 26.32
CA GLU A 39 8.17 -16.41 25.69
C GLU A 39 7.05 -16.89 26.65
N LEU A 40 5.82 -16.90 26.16
CA LEU A 40 4.64 -17.36 26.87
C LEU A 40 4.17 -18.66 26.23
N SER A 41 3.88 -19.66 27.06
CA SER A 41 3.14 -20.85 26.60
C SER A 41 1.67 -20.51 26.32
N GLY A 42 0.94 -21.38 25.61
CA GLY A 42 -0.45 -21.11 25.21
C GLY A 42 -1.35 -20.66 26.37
N MET A 43 -1.34 -21.38 27.49
CA MET A 43 -2.12 -21.04 28.68
C MET A 43 -1.64 -19.76 29.40
N GLU A 44 -0.33 -19.44 29.33
CA GLU A 44 0.20 -18.20 29.90
C GLU A 44 -0.19 -16.97 29.06
N THR A 45 -0.35 -17.16 27.75
CA THR A 45 -0.72 -16.10 26.82
C THR A 45 -2.13 -15.61 27.10
N ASP A 46 -3.06 -16.53 27.41
CA ASP A 46 -4.44 -16.23 27.79
C ASP A 46 -4.51 -15.34 29.03
N ILE A 47 -3.76 -15.73 30.07
CA ILE A 47 -3.73 -15.04 31.35
C ILE A 47 -3.06 -13.66 31.16
N PHE A 48 -2.04 -13.58 30.32
CA PHE A 48 -1.36 -12.33 29.99
C PHE A 48 -2.30 -11.31 29.31
N PHE A 49 -2.95 -11.66 28.20
CA PHE A 49 -3.85 -10.72 27.51
C PHE A 49 -5.10 -10.37 28.33
N THR A 50 -5.52 -11.25 29.25
CA THR A 50 -6.66 -10.97 30.14
C THR A 50 -6.30 -10.05 31.32
N LEU A 51 -5.11 -10.22 31.91
CA LEU A 51 -4.75 -9.58 33.19
C LEU A 51 -3.76 -8.43 33.05
N CYS A 52 -3.04 -8.34 31.94
CA CYS A 52 -2.01 -7.33 31.73
C CYS A 52 -2.56 -6.07 31.06
N PRO A 53 -2.02 -4.88 31.42
CA PRO A 53 -2.42 -3.62 30.79
C PRO A 53 -2.03 -3.60 29.30
N GLN A 54 -2.74 -2.78 28.51
CA GLN A 54 -2.51 -2.63 27.06
C GLN A 54 -1.04 -2.33 26.72
N ASP A 55 -0.37 -1.49 27.52
CA ASP A 55 1.05 -1.15 27.32
C ASP A 55 1.99 -2.36 27.44
N ALA A 56 1.62 -3.38 28.24
CA ALA A 56 2.37 -4.63 28.32
C ALA A 56 2.07 -5.53 27.12
N GLN A 57 0.81 -5.57 26.67
CA GLN A 57 0.39 -6.29 25.46
C GLN A 57 1.12 -5.77 24.23
N GLN A 58 1.13 -4.46 24.02
CA GLN A 58 1.84 -3.82 22.92
C GLN A 58 3.35 -4.15 22.92
N ARG A 59 4.00 -4.12 24.10
CA ARG A 59 5.43 -4.49 24.21
C ARG A 59 5.69 -5.97 23.89
N TYR A 60 4.76 -6.85 24.24
CA TYR A 60 4.85 -8.26 23.90
C TYR A 60 4.64 -8.50 22.40
N GLU A 61 3.67 -7.83 21.79
CA GLU A 61 3.47 -7.85 20.33
C GLU A 61 4.69 -7.31 19.58
N GLU A 62 5.28 -6.20 20.05
CA GLU A 62 6.52 -5.66 19.48
C GLU A 62 7.68 -6.64 19.60
N HIS A 63 7.81 -7.35 20.72
CA HIS A 63 8.82 -8.39 20.89
C HIS A 63 8.63 -9.55 19.92
N LEU A 64 7.40 -10.08 19.83
CA LEU A 64 7.05 -11.13 18.88
C LEU A 64 7.29 -10.69 17.43
N PHE A 65 6.96 -9.44 17.11
CA PHE A 65 7.22 -8.87 15.79
C PHE A 65 8.72 -8.97 15.43
N TRP A 66 9.61 -8.50 16.33
CA TRP A 66 11.05 -8.48 16.05
C TRP A 66 11.65 -9.88 15.93
N GLU A 67 11.18 -10.81 16.74
CA GLU A 67 11.61 -12.21 16.65
C GLU A 67 11.16 -12.83 15.32
N GLU A 68 9.88 -12.67 14.98
CA GLU A 68 9.29 -13.31 13.81
C GLU A 68 9.74 -12.68 12.49
N CYS A 69 9.94 -11.36 12.42
CA CYS A 69 10.41 -10.72 11.19
C CYS A 69 11.83 -11.21 10.80
N ILE A 70 12.71 -11.42 11.78
CA ILE A 70 14.05 -11.98 11.56
C ILE A 70 13.94 -13.43 11.08
N ASN A 71 12.96 -14.19 11.61
CA ASN A 71 12.71 -15.55 11.14
C ASN A 71 12.21 -15.57 9.69
N GLN A 72 11.33 -14.64 9.29
CA GLN A 72 10.88 -14.52 7.90
C GLN A 72 12.04 -14.21 6.95
N ASP A 73 12.96 -13.32 7.34
CA ASP A 73 14.16 -13.01 6.55
C ASP A 73 15.10 -14.22 6.44
N LYS A 74 15.17 -15.09 7.45
CA LYS A 74 16.01 -16.31 7.39
C LYS A 74 15.38 -17.45 6.58
N GLN A 75 14.06 -17.48 6.47
CA GLN A 75 13.30 -18.58 5.88
C GLN A 75 12.79 -18.22 4.48
N VAL A 76 13.67 -17.71 3.63
CA VAL A 76 13.34 -17.36 2.24
C VAL A 76 13.51 -18.58 1.31
N PRO A 77 12.73 -18.69 0.22
CA PRO A 77 12.88 -19.78 -0.73
C PRO A 77 14.29 -19.85 -1.36
N PRO A 78 14.74 -21.02 -1.84
CA PRO A 78 15.96 -21.11 -2.62
C PRO A 78 15.88 -20.24 -3.89
N ASN A 79 17.04 -19.84 -4.41
CA ASN A 79 17.17 -18.96 -5.60
C ASN A 79 16.54 -17.57 -5.43
N THR A 80 16.36 -17.13 -4.18
CA THR A 80 15.92 -15.76 -3.86
C THR A 80 17.00 -14.99 -3.10
N GLU A 81 16.94 -13.67 -3.23
CA GLU A 81 17.74 -12.71 -2.48
C GLU A 81 16.79 -11.70 -1.82
N ILE A 82 17.07 -11.30 -0.58
CA ILE A 82 16.26 -10.29 0.11
C ILE A 82 16.65 -8.91 -0.41
N ILE A 83 15.67 -8.18 -0.94
CA ILE A 83 15.83 -6.77 -1.33
C ILE A 83 15.46 -5.87 -0.15
N ILE A 84 14.32 -6.16 0.50
CA ILE A 84 13.84 -5.39 1.66
C ILE A 84 13.40 -6.38 2.74
N SER A 85 13.90 -6.15 3.95
CA SER A 85 13.66 -6.97 5.14
C SER A 85 12.18 -6.93 5.56
N ALA A 86 11.65 -8.05 6.04
CA ALA A 86 10.35 -8.12 6.70
C ALA A 86 10.27 -7.19 7.93
N CYS A 87 11.40 -6.94 8.60
CA CYS A 87 11.43 -6.15 9.83
C CYS A 87 11.13 -4.66 9.61
N THR A 88 11.15 -4.17 8.37
CA THR A 88 10.71 -2.81 8.04
C THR A 88 9.20 -2.73 7.80
N ASP A 89 8.50 -3.87 7.79
CA ASP A 89 7.09 -4.02 7.40
C ASP A 89 6.82 -3.33 6.04
N PRO A 90 7.44 -3.83 4.95
CA PRO A 90 7.48 -3.14 3.69
C PRO A 90 6.19 -3.32 2.88
N GLU A 91 5.72 -2.22 2.31
CA GLU A 91 4.78 -2.22 1.20
C GLU A 91 5.49 -1.76 -0.07
N VAL A 92 5.37 -2.53 -1.16
CA VAL A 92 6.17 -2.31 -2.36
C VAL A 92 5.33 -2.36 -3.61
N ARG A 93 5.66 -1.50 -4.57
CA ARG A 93 5.17 -1.57 -5.94
C ARG A 93 6.32 -1.30 -6.89
N GLY A 94 6.45 -2.12 -7.93
CA GLY A 94 7.40 -1.90 -9.00
C GLY A 94 6.98 -0.69 -9.82
N VAL A 95 7.94 0.20 -10.06
CA VAL A 95 7.74 1.32 -10.98
C VAL A 95 7.71 0.75 -12.41
N PRO A 96 6.77 1.18 -13.27
CA PRO A 96 6.78 0.78 -14.67
C PRO A 96 8.16 1.04 -15.30
N GLY A 97 8.74 0.03 -15.94
CA GLY A 97 10.12 0.07 -16.46
C GLY A 97 11.13 -0.77 -15.66
N GLY A 98 10.82 -1.16 -14.42
CA GLY A 98 11.55 -2.21 -13.69
C GLY A 98 12.90 -1.81 -13.07
N GLU A 99 13.28 -0.54 -13.13
CA GLU A 99 14.54 -0.06 -12.52
C GLU A 99 14.37 0.36 -11.06
N LEU A 100 13.17 0.77 -10.68
CA LEU A 100 12.88 1.32 -9.36
C LEU A 100 11.76 0.53 -8.67
N LEU A 101 11.84 0.44 -7.35
CA LEU A 101 10.71 0.09 -6.49
C LEU A 101 10.22 1.32 -5.76
N TYR A 102 8.90 1.49 -5.72
CA TYR A 102 8.24 2.45 -4.85
C TYR A 102 7.87 1.75 -3.55
N VAL A 103 8.46 2.22 -2.44
CA VAL A 103 8.48 1.52 -1.16
C VAL A 103 7.90 2.41 -0.06
N TYR A 104 7.14 1.79 0.83
CA TYR A 104 6.76 2.36 2.12
C TYR A 104 7.12 1.39 3.24
N GLU A 105 7.81 1.90 4.25
CA GLU A 105 8.19 1.14 5.44
C GLU A 105 7.24 1.52 6.59
N ASN A 106 6.30 0.64 6.93
CA ASN A 106 5.30 0.91 7.98
C ASN A 106 5.95 1.23 9.34
N LYS A 107 7.15 0.70 9.61
CA LYS A 107 7.86 0.93 10.88
C LYS A 107 8.42 2.33 11.06
N THR A 108 8.91 2.95 10.00
CA THR A 108 9.48 4.30 10.06
C THR A 108 8.50 5.35 9.54
N GLY A 109 7.52 4.94 8.74
CA GLY A 109 6.66 5.84 8.00
C GLY A 109 7.32 6.40 6.74
N ASP A 110 8.52 5.93 6.38
CA ASP A 110 9.27 6.44 5.25
C ASP A 110 8.71 5.93 3.92
N VAL A 111 8.61 6.84 2.97
CA VAL A 111 8.25 6.56 1.59
C VAL A 111 9.46 6.89 0.72
N TYR A 112 9.88 5.97 -0.16
CA TYR A 112 11.05 6.19 -1.02
C TYR A 112 11.01 5.39 -2.31
N LEU A 113 11.90 5.78 -3.23
CA LEU A 113 12.25 4.99 -4.40
C LEU A 113 13.55 4.25 -4.13
N LEU A 114 13.54 2.94 -4.32
CA LEU A 114 14.72 2.10 -4.27
C LEU A 114 15.21 1.81 -5.68
N ASP A 115 16.43 2.23 -5.98
CA ASP A 115 17.11 1.85 -7.21
C ASP A 115 17.59 0.40 -7.11
N LEU A 116 17.08 -0.47 -8.00
CA LEU A 116 17.39 -1.89 -7.97
C LEU A 116 18.81 -2.21 -8.46
N ARG A 117 19.46 -1.29 -9.20
CA ARG A 117 20.83 -1.42 -9.69
C ARG A 117 21.85 -0.98 -8.65
N THR A 118 21.60 0.16 -7.99
CA THR A 118 22.57 0.77 -7.06
C THR A 118 22.27 0.47 -5.60
N GLY A 119 21.02 0.13 -5.27
CA GLY A 119 20.53 0.01 -3.89
C GLY A 119 20.27 1.37 -3.23
N GLU A 120 20.37 2.48 -3.97
CA GLU A 120 20.16 3.83 -3.44
C GLU A 120 18.69 4.06 -3.08
N LYS A 121 18.45 4.62 -1.90
CA LYS A 121 17.12 5.06 -1.45
C LYS A 121 16.98 6.56 -1.64
N ARG A 122 15.96 6.98 -2.40
CA ARG A 122 15.56 8.38 -2.53
C ARG A 122 14.22 8.62 -1.85
N LEU A 123 14.23 9.37 -0.76
CA LEU A 123 13.03 9.72 0.00
C LEU A 123 12.03 10.51 -0.85
N LEU A 124 10.75 10.25 -0.63
CA LEU A 124 9.60 10.93 -1.20
C LEU A 124 8.72 11.48 -0.07
N PRO A 125 7.79 12.41 -0.36
CA PRO A 125 6.78 12.80 0.61
C PRO A 125 5.97 11.59 1.11
N SER A 126 5.44 11.69 2.33
CA SER A 126 4.73 10.62 3.06
C SER A 126 3.34 10.26 2.50
N ASP A 127 3.22 10.15 1.19
CA ASP A 127 2.01 9.70 0.51
C ASP A 127 2.36 8.45 -0.30
N PHE A 128 2.18 7.27 0.29
CA PHE A 128 2.30 6.00 -0.41
C PHE A 128 0.95 5.54 -0.97
N GLY A 129 0.96 4.96 -2.16
CA GLY A 129 -0.23 4.40 -2.81
C GLY A 129 -0.46 4.96 -4.21
N GLY A 130 -1.73 5.00 -4.64
CA GLY A 130 -2.13 5.55 -5.95
C GLY A 130 -2.08 4.56 -7.12
N THR A 131 -2.06 5.10 -8.34
CA THR A 131 -1.89 4.34 -9.58
C THR A 131 -0.78 4.99 -10.42
N PHE A 132 0.18 4.21 -10.92
CA PHE A 132 1.16 4.75 -11.87
C PHE A 132 0.47 5.21 -13.15
N LEU A 133 0.77 6.43 -13.59
CA LEU A 133 0.42 6.95 -14.91
C LEU A 133 1.56 6.69 -15.90
N THR A 134 2.80 6.86 -15.42
CA THR A 134 4.05 6.56 -16.13
C THR A 134 5.09 6.01 -15.14
N SER A 135 6.33 5.81 -15.60
CA SER A 135 7.49 5.52 -14.72
C SER A 135 7.86 6.68 -13.78
N GLU A 136 7.34 7.88 -14.04
CA GLU A 136 7.68 9.11 -13.31
C GLU A 136 6.48 9.68 -12.56
N LEU A 137 5.26 9.29 -12.91
CA LEU A 137 4.04 9.94 -12.44
C LEU A 137 3.14 8.93 -11.75
N VAL A 138 2.70 9.27 -10.53
CA VAL A 138 1.75 8.48 -9.75
C VAL A 138 0.52 9.32 -9.45
N TRP A 139 -0.65 8.86 -9.87
CA TRP A 139 -1.91 9.44 -9.46
C TRP A 139 -2.29 8.96 -8.05
N ILE A 140 -2.21 9.88 -7.09
CA ILE A 140 -2.67 9.67 -5.72
C ILE A 140 -4.16 9.98 -5.67
N HIS A 141 -4.95 8.98 -5.28
CA HIS A 141 -6.41 9.08 -5.29
C HIS A 141 -6.87 10.06 -4.21
N GLY A 142 -7.76 10.97 -4.59
CA GLY A 142 -8.49 11.83 -3.68
C GLY A 142 -9.58 11.08 -2.92
N SER A 143 -10.26 11.79 -2.04
CA SER A 143 -11.37 11.28 -1.27
C SER A 143 -12.63 11.10 -2.13
N ALA A 144 -13.49 10.13 -1.78
CA ALA A 144 -14.81 9.97 -2.41
C ALA A 144 -15.86 11.02 -1.97
N VAL A 145 -15.48 11.97 -1.13
CA VAL A 145 -16.33 13.08 -0.68
C VAL A 145 -15.94 14.37 -1.40
N GLY A 146 -16.85 15.35 -1.47
CA GLY A 146 -16.58 16.63 -2.15
C GLY A 146 -15.84 17.66 -1.27
N PRO A 147 -15.37 18.78 -1.86
CA PRO A 147 -14.53 19.81 -1.22
C PRO A 147 -15.04 20.38 0.10
N ASN A 148 -16.36 20.39 0.28
CA ASN A 148 -17.01 20.94 1.47
C ASN A 148 -17.02 19.97 2.67
N ASN A 149 -16.44 18.78 2.53
CA ASN A 149 -16.36 17.78 3.59
C ASN A 149 -15.01 17.85 4.32
N ILE A 150 -14.99 17.67 5.64
CA ILE A 150 -13.75 17.67 6.44
C ILE A 150 -12.77 16.55 6.06
N ASN A 151 -13.27 15.46 5.48
CA ASN A 151 -12.47 14.35 4.98
C ASN A 151 -12.09 14.51 3.51
N TYR A 152 -12.32 15.70 2.92
CA TYR A 152 -11.96 15.96 1.54
C TYR A 152 -10.45 15.95 1.35
N ARG A 153 -10.01 15.21 0.34
CA ARG A 153 -8.66 15.22 -0.16
C ARG A 153 -8.72 15.32 -1.70
N PRO A 154 -8.05 16.30 -2.32
CA PRO A 154 -7.98 16.36 -3.77
C PRO A 154 -7.27 15.15 -4.38
N HIS A 155 -7.50 14.93 -5.67
CA HIS A 155 -6.65 14.05 -6.46
C HIS A 155 -5.33 14.78 -6.76
N TYR A 156 -4.21 14.05 -6.75
CA TYR A 156 -2.91 14.61 -7.12
C TYR A 156 -2.15 13.71 -8.08
N VAL A 157 -1.29 14.29 -8.89
CA VAL A 157 -0.18 13.59 -9.53
C VAL A 157 1.08 13.88 -8.73
N LEU A 158 1.65 12.84 -8.14
CA LEU A 158 2.99 12.85 -7.56
C LEU A 158 4.00 12.64 -8.68
N ASP A 159 4.91 13.59 -8.86
CA ASP A 159 6.08 13.42 -9.71
C ASP A 159 7.21 12.80 -8.89
N LEU A 160 7.67 11.66 -9.35
CA LEU A 160 8.74 10.90 -8.73
C LEU A 160 10.10 11.54 -8.95
N ILE A 161 10.30 12.40 -9.95
CA ILE A 161 11.59 13.06 -10.24
C ILE A 161 11.95 14.07 -9.14
N ASP A 162 11.03 14.94 -8.76
CA ASP A 162 11.28 16.00 -7.79
C ASP A 162 10.50 15.83 -6.47
N GLY A 163 9.61 14.83 -6.41
CA GLY A 163 8.77 14.56 -5.25
C GLY A 163 7.59 15.53 -5.13
N GLN A 164 7.32 16.36 -6.13
CA GLN A 164 6.26 17.36 -6.05
C GLN A 164 4.88 16.78 -6.37
N LYS A 165 3.85 17.39 -5.78
CA LYS A 165 2.45 17.02 -5.99
C LYS A 165 1.73 18.11 -6.77
N TYR A 166 1.06 17.70 -7.82
CA TYR A 166 0.27 18.56 -8.70
C TYR A 166 -1.20 18.20 -8.55
N GLU A 167 -2.01 19.16 -8.10
CA GLU A 167 -3.43 18.95 -7.85
C GLU A 167 -4.19 18.78 -9.17
N LEU A 168 -5.13 17.84 -9.17
CA LEU A 168 -6.07 17.63 -10.25
C LEU A 168 -7.43 18.20 -9.83
N ILE A 169 -8.00 19.06 -10.67
CA ILE A 169 -9.35 19.57 -10.46
C ILE A 169 -10.36 18.52 -10.93
N ASP A 170 -11.26 18.13 -10.04
CA ASP A 170 -12.37 17.22 -10.36
C ASP A 170 -13.42 17.97 -11.19
N PHE A 171 -13.64 17.51 -12.42
CA PHE A 171 -14.60 18.05 -13.36
C PHE A 171 -15.79 17.09 -13.43
N ASP A 172 -17.00 17.62 -13.27
CA ASP A 172 -18.24 16.87 -13.43
C ASP A 172 -18.81 17.01 -14.86
N TRP A 173 -19.91 16.30 -15.11
CA TRP A 173 -20.63 16.34 -16.38
C TRP A 173 -21.07 17.76 -16.79
N GLU A 174 -21.45 18.61 -15.84
CA GLU A 174 -21.84 20.00 -16.13
C GLU A 174 -20.64 20.80 -16.64
N ALA A 175 -19.44 20.55 -16.13
CA ALA A 175 -18.22 21.15 -16.67
C ALA A 175 -17.90 20.66 -18.10
N VAL A 176 -18.15 19.36 -18.38
CA VAL A 176 -17.92 18.72 -19.70
C VAL A 176 -18.83 19.28 -20.79
N THR A 177 -20.10 19.53 -20.48
CA THR A 177 -21.14 20.00 -21.44
C THR A 177 -21.53 21.47 -21.29
N GLY A 178 -21.02 22.15 -20.26
CA GLY A 178 -21.33 23.51 -19.82
C GLY A 178 -22.26 24.36 -20.67
N TYR A 179 -23.50 24.57 -20.19
CA TYR A 179 -24.55 25.45 -20.72
C TYR A 179 -24.94 25.26 -22.20
N LEU A 180 -24.46 24.22 -22.86
CA LEU A 180 -24.88 23.88 -24.21
C LEU A 180 -26.18 23.08 -24.13
N ASP A 181 -27.31 23.75 -24.33
CA ASP A 181 -28.67 23.18 -24.28
C ASP A 181 -28.89 22.00 -25.26
N ASN A 182 -27.94 21.75 -26.17
CA ASN A 182 -27.96 20.69 -27.18
C ASN A 182 -27.11 19.45 -26.81
N GLY A 183 -26.46 19.43 -25.64
CA GLY A 183 -25.60 18.32 -25.22
C GLY A 183 -24.25 18.25 -25.94
N GLU A 184 -23.83 19.33 -26.59
CA GLU A 184 -22.49 19.44 -27.17
C GLU A 184 -21.41 19.60 -26.09
N LEU A 185 -20.16 19.31 -26.46
CA LEU A 185 -19.02 19.45 -25.57
C LEU A 185 -18.67 20.93 -25.39
N ASN A 186 -18.43 21.32 -24.14
CA ASN A 186 -17.99 22.67 -23.79
C ASN A 186 -16.67 22.99 -24.52
N PRO A 187 -16.56 24.11 -25.26
CA PRO A 187 -15.33 24.50 -25.93
C PRO A 187 -14.12 24.62 -24.99
N ILE A 188 -14.35 24.97 -23.73
CA ILE A 188 -13.31 24.99 -22.70
C ILE A 188 -12.80 23.57 -22.42
N PHE A 189 -13.70 22.59 -22.35
CA PHE A 189 -13.32 21.18 -22.18
C PHE A 189 -12.56 20.65 -23.40
N ILE A 190 -13.01 20.97 -24.62
CA ILE A 190 -12.27 20.65 -25.86
C ILE A 190 -10.86 21.22 -25.80
N LYS A 191 -10.70 22.47 -25.33
CA LYS A 191 -9.39 23.09 -25.17
C LYS A 191 -8.49 22.29 -24.22
N TYR A 192 -9.01 21.83 -23.08
CA TYR A 192 -8.25 20.97 -22.17
C TYR A 192 -7.75 19.69 -22.85
N LEU A 193 -8.58 19.06 -23.70
CA LEU A 193 -8.17 17.88 -24.46
C LEU A 193 -7.10 18.22 -25.49
N THR A 194 -7.32 19.23 -26.33
CA THR A 194 -6.43 19.52 -27.47
C THR A 194 -5.10 20.14 -27.07
N GLU A 195 -5.04 20.84 -25.93
CA GLU A 195 -3.82 21.47 -25.42
C GLU A 195 -3.09 20.60 -24.37
N ALA A 196 -3.63 19.42 -24.04
CA ALA A 196 -3.05 18.54 -23.02
C ALA A 196 -1.59 18.17 -23.33
N GLU A 197 -0.75 18.15 -22.30
CA GLU A 197 0.58 17.54 -22.41
C GLU A 197 0.47 16.01 -22.47
N GLN A 198 -0.39 15.45 -21.63
CA GLN A 198 -0.62 14.01 -21.54
C GLN A 198 -2.07 13.72 -21.12
N ILE A 199 -2.66 12.68 -21.74
CA ILE A 199 -3.99 12.18 -21.40
C ILE A 199 -3.90 10.71 -21.02
N PHE A 200 -4.50 10.37 -19.87
CA PHE A 200 -4.57 9.01 -19.35
C PHE A 200 -6.02 8.56 -19.17
N ILE A 201 -6.34 7.37 -19.66
CA ILE A 201 -7.62 6.72 -19.46
C ILE A 201 -7.41 5.55 -18.52
N HIS A 202 -8.14 5.52 -17.41
CA HIS A 202 -8.16 4.40 -16.47
C HIS A 202 -9.56 3.76 -16.44
N PRO A 203 -9.83 2.74 -17.29
CA PRO A 203 -11.16 2.15 -17.42
C PRO A 203 -11.68 1.55 -16.10
N THR A 204 -10.84 0.75 -15.44
CA THR A 204 -11.20 0.05 -14.19
C THR A 204 -11.48 0.98 -13.02
N ARG A 205 -10.86 2.16 -12.97
CA ARG A 205 -11.14 3.21 -11.97
C ARG A 205 -12.18 4.22 -12.45
N ASN A 206 -12.70 4.07 -13.67
CA ASN A 206 -13.66 4.97 -14.28
C ASN A 206 -13.15 6.43 -14.31
N ARG A 207 -11.90 6.66 -14.75
CA ARG A 207 -11.31 8.01 -14.77
C ARG A 207 -10.61 8.37 -16.08
N LEU A 208 -10.73 9.64 -16.46
CA LEU A 208 -9.93 10.34 -17.47
C LEU A 208 -9.09 11.40 -16.74
N ILE A 209 -7.78 11.38 -16.92
CA ILE A 209 -6.84 12.34 -16.32
C ILE A 209 -6.16 13.11 -17.44
N ILE A 210 -6.22 14.43 -17.38
CA ILE A 210 -5.71 15.33 -18.41
C ILE A 210 -4.70 16.27 -17.75
N LEU A 211 -3.44 16.15 -18.14
CA LEU A 211 -2.37 17.01 -17.63
C LEU A 211 -2.22 18.23 -18.55
N ALA A 212 -2.29 19.41 -17.94
CA ALA A 212 -2.13 20.67 -18.65
C ALA A 212 -0.71 20.82 -19.24
N PRO A 213 -0.54 21.66 -20.28
CA PRO A 213 0.78 21.99 -20.81
C PRO A 213 1.69 22.57 -19.72
N ASN A 214 2.84 21.95 -19.50
CA ASN A 214 3.77 22.31 -18.43
C ASN A 214 3.13 22.24 -17.04
N PHE A 215 2.33 21.20 -16.75
CA PHE A 215 1.66 21.03 -15.45
C PHE A 215 2.65 21.11 -14.27
N ARG A 216 3.92 20.76 -14.49
CA ARG A 216 5.01 20.88 -13.51
C ARG A 216 5.32 22.32 -13.07
N GLN A 217 4.98 23.29 -13.91
CA GLN A 217 5.20 24.73 -13.66
C GLN A 217 3.92 25.43 -13.19
N LYS A 218 2.75 24.84 -13.46
CA LYS A 218 1.45 25.46 -13.22
C LYS A 218 0.52 24.48 -12.50
N ASN A 219 0.41 24.68 -11.18
CA ASN A 219 -0.47 23.87 -10.36
C ASN A 219 -1.94 24.28 -10.58
N GLY A 220 -2.86 23.31 -10.53
CA GLY A 220 -4.30 23.57 -10.63
C GLY A 220 -4.84 23.86 -12.04
N GLU A 221 -4.13 23.47 -13.10
CA GLU A 221 -4.65 23.49 -14.47
C GLU A 221 -4.94 22.08 -15.02
N SER A 222 -4.47 21.04 -14.34
CA SER A 222 -4.74 19.65 -14.74
C SER A 222 -6.07 19.19 -14.16
N ILE A 223 -6.77 18.33 -14.90
CA ILE A 223 -8.14 17.95 -14.55
C ILE A 223 -8.31 16.43 -14.51
N ILE A 224 -9.31 15.98 -13.76
CA ILE A 224 -9.74 14.59 -13.68
C ILE A 224 -11.27 14.52 -13.82
N ILE A 225 -11.75 13.54 -14.59
CA ILE A 225 -13.17 13.39 -14.91
C ILE A 225 -13.58 11.92 -14.76
N SER A 226 -14.83 11.65 -14.38
CA SER A 226 -15.38 10.30 -14.37
C SER A 226 -15.73 9.86 -15.80
N LEU A 227 -15.31 8.66 -16.25
CA LEU A 227 -15.71 8.22 -17.61
C LEU A 227 -17.23 8.07 -17.71
N SER A 228 -17.90 7.70 -16.62
CA SER A 228 -19.36 7.65 -16.53
C SER A 228 -20.06 8.97 -16.83
N ASP A 229 -19.38 10.10 -16.71
CA ASP A 229 -19.96 11.38 -17.11
C ASP A 229 -20.28 11.35 -18.62
N PHE A 230 -19.50 10.63 -19.43
CA PHE A 230 -19.72 10.45 -20.86
C PHE A 230 -20.84 9.47 -21.22
N SER A 231 -21.45 8.79 -20.24
CA SER A 231 -22.52 7.80 -20.48
C SER A 231 -23.76 8.38 -21.17
N LEU A 232 -23.97 9.69 -21.06
CA LEU A 232 -25.07 10.41 -21.70
C LEU A 232 -24.84 10.64 -23.20
N MET A 233 -23.62 10.43 -23.71
CA MET A 233 -23.30 10.58 -25.14
C MET A 233 -23.68 9.36 -25.98
N SER A 234 -23.74 8.16 -25.38
CA SER A 234 -24.20 6.95 -26.06
C SER A 234 -24.53 5.83 -25.06
N SER A 235 -25.68 5.18 -25.25
CA SER A 235 -26.11 4.02 -24.45
C SER A 235 -25.67 2.67 -25.04
N GLU A 236 -25.11 2.65 -26.25
CA GLU A 236 -24.81 1.42 -27.00
C GLU A 236 -23.34 0.98 -26.91
N ILE A 237 -22.46 1.91 -26.51
CA ILE A 237 -21.01 1.70 -26.41
C ILE A 237 -20.55 2.04 -24.99
N SER A 238 -19.48 1.40 -24.52
CA SER A 238 -18.96 1.66 -23.19
C SER A 238 -18.41 3.09 -23.08
N ASP A 239 -18.51 3.68 -21.90
CA ASP A 239 -18.00 5.03 -21.60
C ASP A 239 -16.52 5.20 -22.01
N THR A 240 -15.72 4.15 -21.83
CA THR A 240 -14.31 4.13 -22.26
C THR A 240 -14.18 4.26 -23.78
N GLU A 241 -15.00 3.53 -24.55
CA GLU A 241 -14.96 3.57 -26.02
C GLU A 241 -15.48 4.91 -26.55
N VAL A 242 -16.47 5.51 -25.89
CA VAL A 242 -16.95 6.88 -26.19
C VAL A 242 -15.79 7.88 -26.08
N VAL A 243 -15.05 7.87 -24.95
CA VAL A 243 -13.91 8.75 -24.73
C VAL A 243 -12.78 8.48 -25.73
N ILE A 244 -12.47 7.22 -26.01
CA ILE A 244 -11.46 6.85 -27.02
C ILE A 244 -11.82 7.41 -28.40
N ASN A 245 -13.07 7.27 -28.82
CA ASN A 245 -13.53 7.78 -30.12
C ASN A 245 -13.50 9.31 -30.16
N LEU A 246 -13.87 9.99 -29.07
CA LEU A 246 -13.72 11.44 -28.95
C LEU A 246 -12.26 11.88 -29.15
N LEU A 247 -11.32 11.27 -28.43
CA LEU A 247 -9.90 11.62 -28.51
C LEU A 247 -9.33 11.35 -29.90
N ARG A 248 -9.70 10.23 -30.53
CA ARG A 248 -9.33 9.92 -31.92
C ARG A 248 -9.86 10.93 -32.91
N ASN A 249 -11.12 11.36 -32.77
CA ASN A 249 -11.73 12.36 -33.63
C ASN A 249 -11.04 13.73 -33.49
N LEU A 250 -10.60 14.07 -32.28
CA LEU A 250 -9.81 15.27 -31.99
C LEU A 250 -8.32 15.13 -32.36
N GLN A 251 -7.89 13.94 -32.80
CA GLN A 251 -6.49 13.62 -33.13
C GLN A 251 -5.53 13.88 -31.95
N VAL A 252 -5.98 13.56 -30.74
CA VAL A 252 -5.19 13.72 -29.52
C VAL A 252 -4.67 12.38 -29.05
N ASP A 253 -3.37 12.32 -28.73
CA ASP A 253 -2.73 11.13 -28.19
C ASP A 253 -3.17 10.86 -26.74
N TYR A 254 -3.31 9.58 -26.39
CA TYR A 254 -3.70 9.15 -25.06
C TYR A 254 -3.05 7.82 -24.67
N LYS A 255 -3.00 7.55 -23.37
CA LYS A 255 -2.49 6.30 -22.80
C LYS A 255 -3.59 5.61 -21.99
N ILE A 256 -3.85 4.34 -22.27
CA ILE A 256 -4.69 3.51 -21.41
C ILE A 256 -3.79 2.95 -20.30
N ILE A 257 -4.15 3.21 -19.06
CA ILE A 257 -3.43 2.74 -17.88
C ILE A 257 -4.29 1.72 -17.14
N ASP A 258 -3.86 0.45 -17.18
CA ASP A 258 -4.39 -0.60 -16.32
C ASP A 258 -3.24 -1.51 -15.89
N PHE A 259 -2.53 -1.11 -14.84
CA PHE A 259 -1.43 -1.88 -14.27
C PHE A 259 -1.91 -2.93 -13.28
N SER A 260 -3.20 -3.27 -13.26
CA SER A 260 -3.68 -4.39 -12.47
C SER A 260 -3.40 -5.68 -13.22
N LEU A 261 -2.54 -6.55 -12.65
CA LEU A 261 -2.36 -7.92 -13.14
C LEU A 261 -3.68 -8.69 -13.26
N LYS A 262 -4.73 -8.23 -12.57
CA LYS A 262 -6.09 -8.76 -12.64
C LYS A 262 -6.73 -8.61 -14.03
N TYR A 263 -6.40 -7.56 -14.77
CA TYR A 263 -7.07 -7.20 -16.03
C TYR A 263 -6.12 -7.14 -17.23
N ALA A 264 -4.82 -6.93 -17.01
CA ALA A 264 -3.82 -6.89 -18.06
C ALA A 264 -2.50 -7.51 -17.61
N GLY A 265 -1.82 -8.20 -18.52
CA GLY A 265 -0.46 -8.70 -18.27
C GLY A 265 0.55 -7.57 -18.33
N MET A 266 1.56 -7.61 -17.45
CA MET A 266 2.65 -6.63 -17.42
C MET A 266 3.87 -7.18 -18.17
N PRO A 267 4.21 -6.64 -19.36
CA PRO A 267 5.40 -7.06 -20.09
C PRO A 267 6.68 -6.68 -19.35
N SER A 268 7.74 -7.47 -19.53
CA SER A 268 9.08 -7.10 -19.10
C SER A 268 9.61 -5.91 -19.90
N PRO A 269 10.62 -5.17 -19.42
CA PRO A 269 11.19 -4.00 -20.12
C PRO A 269 11.51 -4.20 -21.62
N THR A 270 12.00 -5.36 -22.03
CA THR A 270 12.30 -5.73 -23.42
C THR A 270 11.16 -6.47 -24.11
N GLY A 271 10.09 -6.79 -23.37
CA GLY A 271 8.95 -7.57 -23.86
C GLY A 271 9.22 -9.06 -24.03
N LYS A 272 10.34 -9.59 -23.52
CA LYS A 272 10.65 -11.02 -23.58
C LYS A 272 9.69 -11.87 -22.74
N TYR A 273 9.25 -11.34 -21.60
CA TYR A 273 8.36 -12.02 -20.68
C TYR A 273 7.10 -11.20 -20.41
N ILE A 274 6.08 -11.86 -19.89
CA ILE A 274 4.86 -11.20 -19.43
C ILE A 274 4.42 -11.80 -18.08
N ALA A 275 4.14 -10.93 -17.12
CA ALA A 275 3.53 -11.28 -15.86
C ALA A 275 2.02 -11.20 -16.01
N ARG A 276 1.31 -12.24 -15.58
CA ARG A 276 -0.15 -12.32 -15.57
C ARG A 276 -0.59 -12.62 -14.13
N ASN A 277 -1.90 -12.54 -13.86
CA ASN A 277 -2.45 -12.88 -12.55
C ASN A 277 -2.15 -14.31 -12.09
N ASP A 278 -1.83 -15.22 -13.01
CA ASP A 278 -1.64 -16.65 -12.78
C ASP A 278 -0.19 -17.11 -12.98
N GLY A 279 0.75 -16.21 -13.31
CA GLY A 279 2.16 -16.57 -13.46
C GLY A 279 2.99 -15.66 -14.34
N ILE A 280 4.23 -16.08 -14.58
CA ILE A 280 5.18 -15.47 -15.51
C ILE A 280 5.33 -16.35 -16.75
N TYR A 281 5.31 -15.77 -17.93
CA TYR A 281 5.32 -16.47 -19.22
C TYR A 281 6.35 -15.88 -20.18
N TYR A 282 6.82 -16.68 -21.14
CA TYR A 282 7.46 -16.12 -22.33
C TYR A 282 6.40 -15.38 -23.16
N ALA A 283 6.75 -14.19 -23.64
CA ALA A 283 5.84 -13.38 -24.44
C ALA A 283 5.39 -14.11 -25.71
N GLY A 284 4.09 -14.04 -26.01
CA GLY A 284 3.49 -14.73 -27.15
C GLY A 284 3.26 -16.23 -26.96
N THR A 285 3.50 -16.77 -25.76
CA THR A 285 3.23 -18.17 -25.42
C THR A 285 2.32 -18.28 -24.20
N ASP A 286 1.72 -19.45 -24.02
CA ASP A 286 1.02 -19.83 -22.78
C ASP A 286 1.81 -20.84 -21.96
N THR A 287 3.14 -20.90 -22.18
CA THR A 287 4.03 -21.76 -21.41
C THR A 287 4.55 -20.99 -20.19
N PRO A 288 4.15 -21.37 -18.97
CA PRO A 288 4.58 -20.69 -17.76
C PRO A 288 6.03 -21.05 -17.40
N LEU A 289 6.80 -20.04 -17.01
CA LEU A 289 8.18 -20.15 -16.55
C LEU A 289 8.30 -20.63 -15.09
N LEU A 290 7.28 -20.36 -14.27
CA LEU A 290 7.38 -20.36 -12.81
C LEU A 290 6.49 -21.41 -12.12
N LEU A 291 6.16 -22.52 -12.79
CA LEU A 291 5.22 -23.50 -12.23
C LEU A 291 5.82 -24.45 -11.18
N GLU A 292 7.13 -24.70 -11.20
CA GLU A 292 7.77 -25.69 -10.32
C GLU A 292 8.48 -25.11 -9.09
N TYR A 293 8.89 -23.82 -9.11
CA TYR A 293 9.78 -23.28 -8.07
C TYR A 293 9.09 -22.71 -6.82
N LEU A 294 7.87 -22.19 -6.98
CA LEU A 294 7.08 -21.65 -5.87
C LEU A 294 5.98 -22.60 -5.40
N GLY A 295 5.67 -23.62 -6.21
CA GLY A 295 4.43 -24.40 -6.12
C GLY A 295 3.26 -23.62 -6.73
N ALA A 296 2.41 -24.30 -7.50
CA ALA A 296 1.29 -23.69 -8.23
C ALA A 296 0.29 -22.89 -7.37
N SER A 297 0.33 -23.04 -6.04
CA SER A 297 -0.52 -22.33 -5.08
C SER A 297 0.11 -21.09 -4.44
N ALA A 298 1.40 -20.82 -4.67
CA ALA A 298 2.12 -19.73 -3.98
C ALA A 298 2.21 -18.43 -4.79
N TYR A 299 1.95 -18.48 -6.09
CA TYR A 299 1.89 -17.29 -6.94
C TYR A 299 0.45 -16.81 -7.00
N ASP A 300 0.14 -15.76 -6.25
CA ASP A 300 -1.12 -15.03 -6.39
C ASP A 300 -0.87 -13.67 -7.09
N MET A 301 -1.95 -13.05 -7.56
CA MET A 301 -1.90 -11.75 -8.25
C MET A 301 -1.26 -10.62 -7.43
N ASN A 302 -1.09 -10.80 -6.11
CA ASN A 302 -0.52 -9.81 -5.21
C ASN A 302 0.97 -10.06 -4.92
N SER A 303 1.50 -11.19 -5.39
CA SER A 303 2.86 -11.60 -5.09
C SER A 303 3.89 -10.93 -6.00
N PHE A 304 3.50 -10.55 -7.22
CA PHE A 304 4.37 -9.83 -8.14
C PHE A 304 4.40 -8.34 -7.82
N ASN A 305 5.59 -7.83 -7.50
CA ASN A 305 5.78 -6.40 -7.31
C ASN A 305 6.29 -5.73 -8.58
N GLY A 306 7.12 -6.40 -9.39
CA GLY A 306 7.65 -5.79 -10.60
C GLY A 306 8.74 -6.61 -11.27
N TRP A 307 9.18 -6.13 -12.43
CA TRP A 307 10.37 -6.65 -13.11
C TRP A 307 11.64 -6.12 -12.46
N TYR A 308 12.69 -6.93 -12.46
CA TYR A 308 14.04 -6.46 -12.16
C TYR A 308 14.69 -5.93 -13.46
N TYR A 309 15.53 -4.89 -13.36
CA TYR A 309 16.01 -4.12 -14.52
C TYR A 309 16.76 -4.94 -15.59
N ASP A 310 17.41 -6.04 -15.21
CA ASP A 310 18.16 -6.91 -16.12
C ASP A 310 17.32 -8.07 -16.70
N GLU A 311 16.05 -8.14 -16.30
CA GLU A 311 15.06 -9.17 -16.68
C GLU A 311 15.47 -10.62 -16.35
N ARG A 312 16.52 -10.81 -15.57
CA ARG A 312 16.93 -12.14 -15.09
C ARG A 312 16.19 -12.54 -13.83
N SER A 313 15.46 -11.60 -13.25
CA SER A 313 14.74 -11.79 -12.00
C SER A 313 13.42 -11.02 -12.01
N ILE A 314 12.54 -11.41 -11.09
CA ILE A 314 11.36 -10.63 -10.71
C ILE A 314 11.52 -10.16 -9.28
N VAL A 315 10.88 -9.03 -8.96
CA VAL A 315 10.65 -8.59 -7.59
C VAL A 315 9.31 -9.13 -7.14
N PHE A 316 9.29 -9.85 -6.03
CA PHE A 316 8.09 -10.52 -5.54
C PHE A 316 8.04 -10.60 -4.01
N THR A 317 6.85 -10.79 -3.46
CA THR A 317 6.58 -11.06 -2.04
C THR A 317 5.66 -12.26 -1.95
N LEU A 318 5.96 -13.25 -1.08
CA LEU A 318 5.13 -14.44 -0.89
C LEU A 318 3.87 -14.15 -0.05
N GLY A 319 2.94 -13.41 -0.63
CA GLY A 319 1.83 -12.78 0.09
C GLY A 319 2.30 -11.65 1.01
N LYS A 320 1.38 -10.79 1.45
CA LYS A 320 1.75 -9.59 2.23
C LYS A 320 2.18 -9.91 3.67
N TYR A 321 1.47 -10.84 4.31
CA TYR A 321 1.68 -11.22 5.71
C TYR A 321 1.59 -12.73 5.86
N SER A 322 2.38 -13.27 6.80
CA SER A 322 2.06 -14.54 7.45
C SER A 322 1.29 -14.26 8.74
N TYR A 323 0.53 -15.23 9.23
CA TYR A 323 -0.21 -15.11 10.47
C TYR A 323 0.38 -16.03 11.52
N LYS A 324 0.63 -15.49 12.71
CA LYS A 324 0.86 -16.30 13.91
C LYS A 324 -0.42 -16.27 14.73
N ILE A 325 -1.01 -17.46 14.94
CA ILE A 325 -2.21 -17.59 15.75
C ILE A 325 -1.81 -17.50 17.22
N ILE A 326 -2.41 -16.55 17.91
CA ILE A 326 -2.43 -16.50 19.37
C ILE A 326 -3.82 -16.98 19.79
N SER A 327 -3.88 -18.21 20.27
CA SER A 327 -5.14 -18.80 20.73
C SER A 327 -5.42 -18.34 22.14
N ILE A 328 -6.51 -17.58 22.33
CA ILE A 328 -7.11 -17.27 23.63
C ILE A 328 -8.44 -18.05 23.75
N PRO A 329 -8.79 -18.69 24.88
CA PRO A 329 -10.09 -19.33 25.07
C PRO A 329 -11.23 -18.34 24.82
N GLY A 330 -11.91 -18.50 23.68
CA GLY A 330 -13.04 -17.67 23.25
C GLY A 330 -12.70 -16.58 22.23
N LEU A 331 -11.41 -16.30 21.95
CA LEU A 331 -10.95 -15.33 20.95
C LEU A 331 -9.70 -15.85 20.23
N VAL A 332 -9.74 -15.92 18.90
CA VAL A 332 -8.55 -16.19 18.09
C VAL A 332 -7.99 -14.85 17.66
N GLU A 333 -6.80 -14.51 18.16
CA GLU A 333 -6.09 -13.30 17.76
C GLU A 333 -4.96 -13.67 16.78
N TYR A 334 -4.75 -12.81 15.79
CA TYR A 334 -3.77 -13.04 14.73
C TYR A 334 -2.75 -11.91 14.77
N ILE A 335 -1.48 -12.27 14.93
CA ILE A 335 -0.41 -11.31 14.64
C ILE A 335 -0.03 -11.44 13.17
N TYR A 336 -0.12 -10.32 12.46
CA TYR A 336 0.35 -10.19 11.10
C TYR A 336 1.87 -9.98 11.12
N ILE A 337 2.60 -10.96 10.60
CA ILE A 337 4.05 -10.88 10.45
C ILE A 337 4.35 -10.56 8.99
N PRO A 338 5.01 -9.42 8.68
CA PRO A 338 5.33 -9.03 7.31
C PRO A 338 6.23 -10.06 6.64
N ARG A 339 6.15 -10.11 5.32
CA ARG A 339 7.04 -10.94 4.49
C ARG A 339 8.12 -10.06 3.86
N PRO A 340 9.35 -10.56 3.66
CA PRO A 340 10.38 -9.81 2.97
C PRO A 340 10.04 -9.64 1.50
N VAL A 341 10.57 -8.57 0.90
CA VAL A 341 10.52 -8.35 -0.54
C VAL A 341 11.76 -9.00 -1.15
N LEU A 342 11.53 -9.87 -2.11
CA LEU A 342 12.54 -10.78 -2.64
C LEU A 342 12.80 -10.52 -4.11
N LYS A 343 14.05 -10.75 -4.52
CA LYS A 343 14.47 -10.94 -5.90
C LYS A 343 14.45 -12.43 -6.19
N LEU A 344 13.62 -12.89 -7.12
CA LEU A 344 13.60 -14.28 -7.58
C LEU A 344 14.25 -14.38 -8.95
N ASN A 345 15.33 -15.16 -9.05
CA ASN A 345 15.98 -15.41 -10.33
C ASN A 345 15.09 -16.30 -11.21
N LEU A 346 14.86 -15.85 -12.44
CA LEU A 346 14.20 -16.62 -13.47
C LEU A 346 15.16 -17.69 -14.00
N PRO A 347 14.65 -18.88 -14.38
CA PRO A 347 15.47 -19.89 -15.01
C PRO A 347 16.09 -19.36 -16.31
N VAL A 348 17.37 -19.68 -16.52
CA VAL A 348 18.07 -19.37 -17.76
C VAL A 348 17.48 -20.28 -18.86
N PRO A 349 17.15 -19.74 -20.05
CA PRO A 349 16.66 -20.55 -21.16
C PRO A 349 17.63 -21.65 -21.60
#